data_AF-A0A858AR13-F1
#
_entry.id   AF-A0A858AR13-F1
#
_cell.length_a   1.000
_cell.length_b   1.000
_cell.length_c   1.000
_cell.angle_alpha   90.00
_cell.angle_beta   90.00
_cell.angle_gamma   90.00
#
_symmetry.space_group_name_H-M   'P 1'
#
loop_
_entity.id
_entity.type
_entity.pdbx_description
1 polymer ?
#
loop_
_entity_poly.entity_id
_entity_poly.type
_entity_poly.pdbx_seq_one_letter_code
_entity_poly.pdbx_strand_id
1 'polypeptide(L)'
;MHDEIMKMTDDEAKNAIEVIDSNLKILLKEELRLEKKKRKGLRWWFLLPLFGFIIYMQLVSKRGTDPKYSEPLTKIKSDIMAHEFKKMMLRKKLGELDNEKN
;
A
#
# COMPACT_ATOMS: atom_id res chain seq x y z
N MET A 1 5.24 -4.86 21.09
CA MET A 1 4.29 -5.08 19.97
C MET A 1 3.66 -6.49 19.99
N HIS A 2 4.41 -7.60 19.89
CA HIS A 2 3.79 -8.94 19.96
C HIS A 2 3.12 -9.21 21.32
N ASP A 3 3.81 -8.86 22.41
CA ASP A 3 3.28 -9.01 23.77
C ASP A 3 2.06 -8.14 24.08
N GLU A 4 1.93 -6.98 23.41
CA GLU A 4 0.74 -6.13 23.53
C GLU A 4 -0.45 -6.75 22.81
N ILE A 5 -0.23 -7.29 21.59
CA ILE A 5 -1.28 -7.94 20.81
C ILE A 5 -1.83 -9.16 21.56
N MET A 6 -0.96 -9.96 22.19
CA MET A 6 -1.37 -11.15 22.94
C MET A 6 -2.17 -10.83 24.21
N LYS A 7 -2.01 -9.63 24.78
CA LYS A 7 -2.75 -9.18 25.98
C LYS A 7 -4.11 -8.55 25.68
N MET A 8 -4.40 -8.21 24.41
CA MET A 8 -5.70 -7.66 24.02
C MET A 8 -6.80 -8.72 24.15
N THR A 9 -8.00 -8.29 24.55
CA THR A 9 -9.21 -9.10 24.41
C THR A 9 -9.56 -9.30 22.93
N ASP A 10 -10.46 -10.24 22.64
CA ASP A 10 -10.86 -10.51 21.25
C ASP A 10 -11.68 -9.36 20.65
N ASP A 11 -12.49 -8.68 21.45
CA ASP A 11 -13.23 -7.49 21.02
C ASP A 11 -12.31 -6.30 20.76
N GLU A 12 -11.28 -6.10 21.58
CA GLU A 12 -10.24 -5.08 21.33
C GLU A 12 -9.45 -5.41 20.05
N ALA A 13 -9.13 -6.68 19.81
CA ALA A 13 -8.44 -7.10 18.60
C ALA A 13 -9.28 -6.85 17.34
N LYS A 14 -10.59 -7.12 17.38
CA LYS A 14 -11.53 -6.83 16.28
C LYS A 14 -11.65 -5.33 16.02
N ASN A 15 -11.84 -4.52 17.07
CA ASN A 15 -11.87 -3.07 16.94
C ASN A 15 -10.55 -2.52 16.35
N ALA A 16 -9.40 -3.07 16.77
CA ALA A 16 -8.11 -2.69 16.21
C ALA A 16 -7.98 -3.03 14.72
N ILE A 17 -8.54 -4.16 14.27
CA ILE A 17 -8.59 -4.53 12.85
C ILE A 17 -9.43 -3.53 12.06
N GLU A 18 -10.60 -3.11 12.55
CA GLU A 18 -11.44 -2.12 11.86
C GLU A 18 -10.73 -0.76 11.71
N VAL A 19 -10.05 -0.31 12.77
CA VAL A 19 -9.24 0.91 12.73
C VAL A 19 -8.10 0.78 11.71
N ILE A 20 -7.39 -0.35 11.69
CA ILE A 20 -6.34 -0.61 10.69
C ILE A 20 -6.91 -0.60 9.28
N ASP A 21 -8.10 -1.16 9.05
CA ASP A 21 -8.74 -1.18 7.74
C ASP A 21 -9.15 0.21 7.26
N SER A 22 -9.62 1.07 8.15
CA SER A 22 -9.88 2.47 7.83
C SER A 22 -8.60 3.21 7.40
N ASN A 23 -7.50 2.97 8.11
CA ASN A 23 -6.19 3.58 7.83
C ASN A 23 -5.62 3.06 6.50
N LEU A 24 -5.71 1.75 6.24
CA LEU A 24 -5.31 1.15 4.98
C LEU A 24 -6.06 1.76 3.79
N LYS A 25 -7.38 1.97 3.90
CA LYS A 25 -8.16 2.64 2.85
C LYS A 25 -7.64 4.04 2.54
N ILE A 26 -7.26 4.81 3.57
CA ILE A 26 -6.71 6.16 3.40
C ILE A 26 -5.34 6.09 2.72
N LEU A 27 -4.44 5.24 3.22
CA LEU A 27 -3.09 5.07 2.68
C LEU A 27 -3.10 4.59 1.23
N LEU A 28 -3.95 3.61 0.88
CA LEU A 28 -4.12 3.13 -0.49
C LEU A 28 -4.64 4.23 -1.43
N LYS A 29 -5.57 5.06 -0.96
CA LYS A 29 -6.05 6.20 -1.75
C LYS A 29 -4.94 7.23 -1.99
N GLU A 30 -4.06 7.42 -1.01
CA GLU A 30 -2.93 8.32 -1.15
C GLU A 30 -1.83 7.75 -2.05
N GLU A 31 -1.53 6.46 -1.94
CA GLU A 31 -0.62 5.72 -2.84
C GLU A 31 -1.06 5.88 -4.30
N LEU A 32 -2.34 5.64 -4.58
CA LEU A 32 -2.94 5.86 -5.89
C LEU A 32 -2.83 7.31 -6.37
N ARG A 33 -2.98 8.28 -5.46
CA ARG A 33 -2.86 9.70 -5.79
C ARG A 33 -1.43 10.05 -6.21
N LEU A 34 -0.42 9.58 -5.48
CA LEU A 34 0.98 9.79 -5.82
C LEU A 34 1.37 9.07 -7.12
N GLU A 35 0.90 7.85 -7.32
CA GLU A 35 1.09 7.09 -8.55
C GLU A 35 0.49 7.79 -9.78
N LYS A 36 -0.70 8.41 -9.63
CA LYS A 36 -1.30 9.26 -10.66
C LYS A 36 -0.47 10.51 -10.93
N LYS A 37 0.06 11.16 -9.90
CA LYS A 37 0.95 12.33 -10.06
C LYS A 37 2.23 11.95 -10.80
N LYS A 38 2.86 10.81 -10.47
CA LYS A 38 4.05 10.26 -11.15
C LYS A 38 3.79 10.10 -12.65
N ARG A 39 2.61 9.57 -13.01
CA ARG A 39 2.20 9.31 -14.40
C ARG A 39 1.56 10.49 -15.13
N LYS A 40 1.30 11.61 -14.43
CA LYS A 40 0.63 12.79 -15.03
C LYS A 40 1.47 13.38 -16.16
N GLY A 41 0.82 13.70 -17.28
CA GLY A 41 1.45 14.26 -18.47
C GLY A 41 2.19 13.24 -19.34
N LEU A 42 2.42 12.00 -18.87
CA LEU A 42 3.09 10.98 -19.68
C LEU A 42 2.15 10.25 -20.64
N ARG A 43 0.83 10.39 -20.46
CA ARG A 43 -0.16 9.73 -21.33
C ARG A 43 -0.12 10.22 -22.78
N TRP A 44 0.44 11.41 -23.03
CA TRP A 44 0.61 11.93 -24.39
C TRP A 44 1.61 11.12 -25.23
N TRP A 45 2.52 10.36 -24.58
CA TRP A 45 3.45 9.47 -25.29
C TRP A 45 2.76 8.31 -26.00
N PHE A 46 1.51 7.99 -25.65
CA PHE A 46 0.71 6.99 -26.38
C PHE A 46 0.23 7.48 -27.76
N LEU A 47 0.39 8.77 -28.09
CA LEU A 47 0.08 9.30 -29.43
C LEU A 47 1.16 8.98 -30.46
N LEU A 48 2.36 8.58 -30.01
CA LEU A 48 3.42 8.16 -30.89
C LEU A 48 3.28 6.66 -31.16
N PRO A 49 3.36 6.19 -32.43
CA PRO A 49 3.43 4.76 -32.76
C PRO A 49 4.58 4.08 -32.01
N LEU A 50 4.58 2.74 -31.92
CA LEU A 50 5.59 1.79 -31.36
C LEU A 50 6.65 2.34 -30.37
N PHE A 51 7.42 3.36 -30.73
CA PHE A 51 8.33 4.15 -29.89
C PHE A 51 7.67 4.85 -28.68
N GLY A 52 6.40 5.25 -28.79
CA GLY A 52 5.69 5.96 -27.71
C GLY A 52 5.67 5.20 -26.38
N PHE A 53 5.48 3.89 -26.46
CA PHE A 53 5.45 3.01 -25.29
C PHE A 53 6.82 2.89 -24.60
N ILE A 54 7.90 2.79 -25.38
CA ILE A 54 9.27 2.68 -24.85
C ILE A 54 9.63 3.96 -24.10
N ILE A 55 9.35 5.13 -24.69
CA ILE A 55 9.63 6.42 -24.07
C ILE A 55 8.78 6.61 -22.81
N TYR A 56 7.51 6.24 -22.85
CA TYR A 56 6.64 6.23 -21.67
C TYR A 56 7.25 5.44 -20.52
N MET A 57 7.70 4.20 -20.78
CA MET A 57 8.27 3.33 -19.75
C MET A 57 9.55 3.92 -19.14
N GLN A 58 10.45 4.44 -19.97
CA GLN A 58 11.68 5.08 -19.47
C GLN A 58 11.38 6.31 -18.60
N LEU A 59 10.43 7.15 -19.02
CA LEU A 59 10.05 8.35 -18.26
C LEU A 59 9.36 8.00 -16.94
N VAL A 60 8.51 6.98 -16.92
CA VAL A 60 7.90 6.47 -15.68
C VAL A 60 8.98 5.92 -14.74
N SER A 61 9.93 5.14 -15.26
CA SER A 61 11.04 4.60 -14.49
C SER A 61 11.91 5.69 -13.89
N LYS A 62 12.30 6.70 -14.68
CA LYS A 62 13.10 7.84 -14.23
C LYS A 62 12.39 8.66 -13.15
N ARG A 63 11.07 8.83 -13.26
CA ARG A 63 10.27 9.47 -12.18
C ARG A 63 10.12 8.59 -10.95
N GLY A 64 10.29 7.28 -11.09
CA GLY A 64 10.32 6.34 -9.97
C GLY A 64 11.56 6.48 -9.09
N THR A 65 12.66 6.99 -9.65
CA THR A 65 13.91 7.27 -8.91
C THR A 65 14.03 8.73 -8.44
N ASP A 66 13.15 9.61 -8.92
CA ASP A 66 13.13 11.02 -8.51
C ASP A 66 12.67 11.13 -7.04
N PRO A 67 13.47 11.72 -6.13
CA PRO A 67 13.14 11.90 -4.71
C PRO A 67 11.75 12.47 -4.46
N LYS A 68 11.28 13.34 -5.37
CA LYS A 68 9.95 13.96 -5.30
C LYS A 68 8.80 12.95 -5.28
N TYR A 69 8.97 11.78 -5.90
CA TYR A 69 7.97 10.73 -5.93
C TYR A 69 8.41 9.48 -5.17
N SER A 70 9.69 9.13 -5.21
CA SER A 70 10.21 7.89 -4.64
C SER A 70 10.11 7.87 -3.11
N GLU A 71 10.50 8.95 -2.43
CA GLU A 71 10.44 9.05 -0.97
C GLU A 71 9.01 8.94 -0.41
N PRO A 72 8.03 9.75 -0.87
CA PRO A 72 6.68 9.66 -0.33
C PRO A 72 5.99 8.35 -0.71
N LEU A 73 6.25 7.77 -1.90
CA LEU A 73 5.72 6.45 -2.26
C LEU A 73 6.32 5.35 -1.40
N THR A 74 7.62 5.40 -1.13
CA THR A 74 8.30 4.39 -0.29
C THR A 74 7.78 4.45 1.13
N LYS A 75 7.61 5.65 1.69
CA LYS A 75 7.01 5.84 3.02
C LYS A 75 5.61 5.25 3.11
N ILE A 76 4.72 5.60 2.18
CA ILE A 76 3.34 5.09 2.19
C ILE A 76 3.31 3.58 2.01
N LYS A 77 4.14 3.00 1.14
CA LYS A 77 4.23 1.55 0.98
C LYS A 77 4.73 0.84 2.23
N SER A 78 5.70 1.44 2.93
CA SER A 78 6.17 0.96 4.23
C SER A 78 5.06 0.99 5.28
N ASP A 79 4.30 2.08 5.34
CA ASP A 79 3.19 2.23 6.29
C ASP A 79 2.07 1.21 5.99
N ILE A 80 1.72 1.00 4.71
CA ILE A 80 0.78 -0.04 4.28
C ILE A 80 1.27 -1.42 4.74
N MET A 81 2.53 -1.77 4.47
CA MET A 81 3.10 -3.06 4.85
C MET A 81 3.07 -3.26 6.38
N ALA A 82 3.41 -2.24 7.16
CA ALA A 82 3.36 -2.31 8.61
C ALA A 82 1.93 -2.53 9.13
N HIS A 83 0.94 -1.86 8.53
CA HIS A 83 -0.47 -2.02 8.87
C HIS A 83 -1.01 -3.41 8.47
N GLU A 84 -0.68 -3.90 7.27
CA GLU A 84 -1.05 -5.25 6.82
C GLU A 84 -0.45 -6.33 7.72
N PHE A 85 0.82 -6.17 8.11
CA PHE A 85 1.47 -7.09 9.04
C PHE A 85 0.80 -7.08 10.41
N LYS A 86 0.47 -5.90 10.94
CA LYS A 86 -0.24 -5.78 12.22
C LYS A 86 -1.62 -6.43 12.15
N LYS A 87 -2.35 -6.22 11.05
CA LYS A 87 -3.65 -6.86 10.80
C LYS A 87 -3.51 -8.38 10.74
N MET A 88 -2.51 -8.90 10.04
CA MET A 88 -2.22 -10.33 9.95
C MET A 88 -1.98 -10.95 11.34
N MET A 89 -1.19 -10.28 12.19
CA MET A 89 -0.94 -10.74 13.56
C MET A 89 -2.20 -10.77 14.43
N LEU A 90 -3.07 -9.76 14.30
CA LEU A 90 -4.36 -9.72 15.01
C LEU A 90 -5.30 -10.83 14.54
N ARG A 91 -5.39 -11.06 13.22
CA ARG A 91 -6.17 -12.17 12.65
C ARG A 91 -5.65 -13.53 13.09
N LYS A 92 -4.32 -13.69 13.19
CA LYS A 92 -3.70 -14.91 13.71
C LYS A 92 -4.11 -15.16 15.16
N LYS A 93 -4.10 -14.13 16.01
CA LYS A 93 -4.57 -14.23 17.40
C LYS A 93 -6.02 -14.69 17.48
N LEU A 94 -6.88 -14.17 16.62
CA LEU A 94 -8.30 -14.51 16.57
C LEU A 94 -8.58 -15.89 15.94
N GLY A 95 -7.56 -16.61 15.47
CA GLY A 95 -7.73 -17.91 14.80
C GLY A 95 -8.37 -17.82 13.41
N GLU A 96 -8.49 -16.63 12.82
CA GLU A 96 -9.16 -16.42 11.53
C GLU A 96 -8.34 -16.94 10.35
N LEU A 97 -7.00 -16.96 10.45
CA LEU A 97 -6.10 -17.39 9.36
C LEU A 97 -6.06 -18.91 9.16
N ASP A 98 -6.47 -19.70 10.15
CA ASP A 98 -6.51 -21.17 10.06
C ASP A 98 -7.84 -21.67 9.45
N ASN A 99 -8.88 -20.83 9.46
CA ASN A 99 -10.21 -21.16 8.96
C ASN A 99 -10.41 -20.86 7.46
N GLU A 100 -9.55 -20.05 6.82
CA GLU A 100 -9.61 -19.80 5.36
C GLU A 100 -9.10 -20.98 4.50
N LYS A 101 -8.62 -22.08 5.12
CA LYS A 101 -8.09 -23.27 4.43
C LYS A 101 -9.02 -24.50 4.43
N ASN A 102 -10.24 -24.41 4.96
CA ASN A 102 -11.23 -25.48 4.94
C ASN A 102 -12.42 -25.13 4.03
#